data_AF-A0A1V2GTV7-F1
#
_entry.id   AF-A0A1V2GTV7-F1
#
_cell.length_a   1.000
_cell.length_b   1.000
_cell.length_c   1.000
_cell.angle_alpha   90.00
_cell.angle_beta   90.00
_cell.angle_gamma   90.00
#
_symmetry.space_group_name_H-M   'P 1'
#
loop_
_entity.id
_entity.type
_entity.pdbx_description
1 polymer ?
#
loop_
_entity_poly.entity_id
_entity_poly.type
_entity_poly.pdbx_seq_one_letter_code
_entity_poly.pdbx_strand_id
1 'polypeptide(L)'
;MRILLTEDDPRLAGLLATGLERAGWAVDHVASAAEAEAALASIGYQALLLDLGLPDGDGIDLLRSLRRRDPRLPVLLLTARARLTERVAGLNAGADDYLIKPVALEEVVARIAAACRRAAVPAATLLTLGRLCLEPATRRLTVDGVIQPLPRREMMVLELLMRAPENFVAKPRLETALSNF
;
A
#
# COMPACT_ATOMS: atom_id res chain seq x y z
N MET A 1 15.23 -2.63 -3.44
CA MET A 1 13.88 -2.99 -2.95
C MET A 1 13.55 -4.41 -3.40
N ARG A 2 12.81 -5.20 -2.61
CA ARG A 2 12.51 -6.62 -2.88
C ARG A 2 11.00 -6.87 -2.95
N ILE A 3 10.58 -7.54 -4.00
CA ILE A 3 9.17 -7.84 -4.32
C ILE A 3 8.99 -9.36 -4.29
N LEU A 4 7.89 -9.82 -3.69
CA LEU A 4 7.45 -11.20 -3.82
C LEU A 4 6.47 -11.29 -4.99
N LEU A 5 6.74 -12.19 -5.93
CA LEU A 5 5.87 -12.51 -7.06
C LEU A 5 5.28 -13.89 -6.88
N THR A 6 3.96 -14.00 -6.87
CA THR A 6 3.23 -15.28 -6.83
C THR A 6 2.49 -15.48 -8.14
N GLU A 7 2.93 -16.46 -8.94
CA GLU A 7 2.41 -16.75 -10.28
C GLU A 7 2.74 -18.21 -10.62
N ASP A 8 1.74 -19.00 -11.02
CA ASP A 8 1.91 -20.42 -11.33
C ASP A 8 2.36 -20.68 -12.78
N ASP A 9 2.09 -19.75 -13.71
CA ASP A 9 2.62 -19.82 -15.07
C ASP A 9 4.11 -19.37 -15.10
N PRO A 10 5.06 -20.29 -15.32
CA PRO A 10 6.49 -19.96 -15.29
C PRO A 10 6.90 -18.99 -16.41
N ARG A 11 6.17 -18.95 -17.53
CA ARG A 11 6.47 -18.02 -18.64
C ARG A 11 6.09 -16.61 -18.26
N LEU A 12 4.88 -16.43 -17.72
CA LEU A 12 4.43 -15.13 -17.25
C LEU A 12 5.25 -14.65 -16.05
N ALA A 13 5.54 -15.55 -15.11
CA ALA A 13 6.42 -15.27 -13.98
C ALA A 13 7.79 -14.75 -14.43
N GLY A 14 8.43 -15.42 -15.40
CA GLY A 14 9.71 -15.01 -15.95
C GLY A 14 9.68 -13.64 -16.62
N LEU A 15 8.62 -13.34 -17.37
CA LEU A 15 8.43 -12.03 -18.01
C LEU A 15 8.25 -10.91 -16.98
N LEU A 16 7.40 -11.15 -15.97
CA LEU A 16 7.17 -10.20 -14.88
C LEU A 16 8.45 -9.97 -14.07
N ALA A 17 9.11 -11.04 -13.63
CA ALA A 17 10.35 -10.96 -12.87
C ALA A 17 11.43 -10.15 -13.63
N THR A 18 11.70 -10.50 -14.89
CA THR A 18 12.67 -9.77 -15.73
C THR A 18 12.31 -8.28 -15.85
N GLY A 19 11.02 -7.98 -15.99
CA GLY A 19 10.54 -6.62 -16.11
C GLY A 19 10.70 -5.79 -14.83
N LEU A 20 10.36 -6.38 -13.69
CA LEU A 20 10.52 -5.79 -12.37
C LEU A 20 12.01 -5.61 -12.01
N GLU A 21 12.87 -6.56 -12.38
CA GLU A 21 14.32 -6.48 -12.22
C GLU A 21 14.93 -5.34 -13.02
N ARG A 22 14.51 -5.16 -14.28
CA ARG A 22 14.91 -4.01 -15.10
C ARG A 22 14.48 -2.67 -14.51
N ALA A 23 13.41 -2.64 -13.72
CA ALA A 23 12.97 -1.47 -12.98
C ALA A 23 13.75 -1.24 -11.67
N GLY A 24 14.76 -2.07 -11.37
CA GLY A 24 15.65 -1.91 -10.22
C GLY A 24 15.19 -2.63 -8.95
N TRP A 25 14.29 -3.61 -9.06
CA TRP A 25 13.80 -4.42 -7.94
C TRP A 25 14.42 -5.81 -7.92
N ALA A 26 14.74 -6.31 -6.73
CA ALA A 26 14.98 -7.74 -6.55
C ALA A 26 13.62 -8.45 -6.51
N VAL A 27 13.50 -9.59 -7.19
CA VAL A 27 12.25 -10.36 -7.25
C VAL A 27 12.51 -11.76 -6.75
N ASP A 28 11.75 -12.17 -5.74
CA ASP A 28 11.63 -13.58 -5.39
C ASP A 28 10.32 -14.09 -5.99
N HIS A 29 10.39 -15.20 -6.73
CA HIS A 29 9.22 -15.83 -7.35
C HIS A 29 8.87 -17.13 -6.63
N VAL A 30 7.57 -17.36 -6.46
CA VAL A 30 6.97 -18.58 -5.92
C VAL A 30 5.74 -18.95 -6.75
N ALA A 31 5.41 -20.23 -6.83
CA ALA A 31 4.35 -20.74 -7.70
C ALA A 31 3.08 -21.16 -6.95
N SER A 32 3.06 -21.04 -5.62
CA SER A 32 1.95 -21.49 -4.77
C SER A 32 1.71 -20.56 -3.58
N ALA A 33 0.51 -20.63 -3.02
CA ALA A 33 0.14 -19.87 -1.82
C ALA A 33 0.97 -20.31 -0.60
N ALA A 34 1.23 -21.61 -0.45
CA ALA A 34 2.04 -22.15 0.63
C ALA A 34 3.49 -21.63 0.60
N GLU A 35 4.10 -21.59 -0.58
CA GLU A 35 5.45 -21.02 -0.77
C GLU A 35 5.46 -19.51 -0.47
N ALA A 36 4.42 -18.78 -0.91
CA ALA A 36 4.29 -17.36 -0.60
C ALA A 36 4.21 -17.11 0.91
N GLU A 37 3.43 -17.90 1.65
CA GLU A 37 3.36 -17.79 3.11
C GLU A 37 4.70 -18.07 3.79
N ALA A 38 5.43 -19.10 3.34
CA ALA A 38 6.75 -19.42 3.87
C ALA A 38 7.78 -18.32 3.59
N ALA A 39 7.75 -17.74 2.38
CA ALA A 39 8.60 -16.61 2.01
C ALA A 39 8.28 -15.37 2.87
N LEU A 40 7.01 -15.00 2.99
CA LEU A 40 6.56 -13.85 3.80
C LEU A 40 6.88 -14.00 5.29
N ALA A 41 6.97 -15.22 5.80
CA ALA A 41 7.36 -15.48 7.19
C ALA A 41 8.88 -15.37 7.44
N SER A 42 9.70 -15.51 6.39
CA SER A 42 11.16 -15.57 6.51
C SER A 42 11.85 -14.28 6.06
N ILE A 43 11.29 -13.57 5.08
CA ILE A 43 11.90 -12.41 4.42
C ILE A 43 10.94 -11.22 4.44
N GLY A 44 11.47 -10.02 4.71
CA GLY A 44 10.72 -8.77 4.61
C GLY A 44 10.64 -8.27 3.17
N TYR A 45 9.43 -8.22 2.61
CA TYR A 45 9.14 -7.68 1.27
C TYR A 45 8.60 -6.26 1.34
N GLN A 46 8.74 -5.49 0.26
CA GLN A 46 8.13 -4.16 0.15
C GLN A 46 6.85 -4.12 -0.67
N ALA A 47 6.58 -5.15 -1.46
CA ALA A 47 5.28 -5.42 -2.02
C ALA A 47 5.15 -6.90 -2.36
N LEU A 48 3.90 -7.33 -2.50
CA LEU A 48 3.50 -8.62 -3.02
C LEU A 48 2.67 -8.40 -4.30
N LEU A 49 3.09 -9.01 -5.41
CA LEU A 49 2.26 -9.19 -6.60
C LEU A 49 1.67 -10.61 -6.55
N LEU A 50 0.36 -10.71 -6.34
CA LEU A 50 -0.32 -11.95 -6.02
C LEU A 50 -1.30 -12.37 -7.12
N ASP A 51 -1.08 -13.53 -7.73
CA ASP A 51 -2.13 -14.19 -8.50
C ASP A 51 -3.20 -14.81 -7.59
N LEU A 52 -4.45 -14.75 -8.04
CA LEU A 52 -5.59 -15.44 -7.43
C LEU A 52 -5.81 -16.86 -7.98
N GLY A 53 -5.18 -17.20 -9.11
CA GLY A 53 -5.29 -18.49 -9.80
C GLY A 53 -4.32 -19.56 -9.31
N LEU A 54 -3.93 -19.55 -8.02
CA LEU A 54 -2.90 -20.45 -7.50
C LEU A 54 -3.40 -21.92 -7.43
N PRO A 55 -2.50 -22.91 -7.63
CA PRO A 55 -2.88 -24.32 -7.73
C PRO A 55 -3.35 -24.92 -6.40
N ASP A 56 -2.98 -24.32 -5.27
CA ASP A 56 -3.17 -24.84 -3.92
C ASP A 56 -4.19 -24.05 -3.07
N GLY A 57 -4.84 -23.03 -3.65
CA GLY A 57 -5.88 -22.26 -2.95
C GLY A 57 -6.26 -20.96 -3.63
N ASP A 58 -7.22 -20.24 -3.04
CA ASP A 58 -7.60 -18.90 -3.52
C ASP A 58 -6.66 -17.84 -2.91
N GLY A 59 -6.00 -17.06 -3.77
CA GLY A 59 -5.15 -15.95 -3.33
C GLY A 59 -5.86 -14.91 -2.44
N ILE A 60 -7.20 -14.81 -2.51
CA ILE A 60 -7.97 -13.94 -1.59
C ILE A 60 -7.82 -14.41 -0.13
N ASP A 61 -7.76 -15.72 0.12
CA ASP A 61 -7.64 -16.24 1.48
C ASP A 61 -6.24 -16.02 2.04
N LEU A 62 -5.21 -16.15 1.19
CA LEU A 62 -3.83 -15.73 1.50
C LEU A 62 -3.79 -14.24 1.85
N LEU A 63 -4.41 -13.38 1.04
CA LEU A 63 -4.47 -11.94 1.29
C LEU A 63 -5.14 -11.63 2.65
N ARG A 64 -6.27 -12.27 2.98
CA ARG A 64 -6.93 -12.09 4.29
C ARG A 64 -6.04 -12.53 5.45
N SER A 65 -5.35 -13.67 5.31
CA SER A 65 -4.40 -14.18 6.29
C SER A 65 -3.24 -13.20 6.50
N LEU A 66 -2.68 -12.70 5.40
CA LEU A 66 -1.59 -11.73 5.38
C LEU A 66 -1.99 -10.41 6.03
N ARG A 67 -3.17 -9.85 5.73
CA ARG A 67 -3.64 -8.58 6.28
C ARG A 67 -3.79 -8.57 7.80
N ARG A 68 -4.03 -9.73 8.42
CA ARG A 68 -4.02 -9.86 9.89
C ARG A 68 -2.62 -9.79 10.49
N ARG A 69 -1.59 -10.20 9.76
CA ARG A 69 -0.19 -10.30 10.21
C ARG A 69 0.63 -9.06 9.83
N ASP A 70 0.49 -8.61 8.60
CA ASP A 70 1.12 -7.41 8.05
C ASP A 70 0.06 -6.56 7.30
N PRO A 71 -0.63 -5.66 8.02
CA PRO A 71 -1.66 -4.81 7.43
C PRO A 71 -1.09 -3.74 6.48
N ARG A 72 0.24 -3.54 6.45
CA ARG A 72 0.86 -2.43 5.72
C ARG A 72 1.61 -2.84 4.46
N LEU A 73 1.95 -4.12 4.31
CA LEU A 73 2.58 -4.61 3.09
C LEU A 73 1.70 -4.31 1.87
N PRO A 74 2.16 -3.54 0.88
CA PRO A 74 1.44 -3.37 -0.37
C PRO A 74 1.16 -4.72 -1.05
N VAL A 75 -0.10 -5.00 -1.38
CA VAL A 75 -0.50 -6.19 -2.12
C VAL A 75 -1.30 -5.78 -3.35
N LEU A 76 -0.80 -6.15 -4.52
CA LEU A 76 -1.49 -5.98 -5.79
C LEU A 76 -1.97 -7.35 -6.27
N LEU A 77 -3.24 -7.45 -6.64
CA LEU A 77 -3.78 -8.66 -7.23
C LEU A 77 -3.55 -8.64 -8.74
N LEU A 78 -3.10 -9.74 -9.32
CA LEU A 78 -2.93 -9.92 -10.76
C LEU A 78 -3.70 -11.16 -11.23
N THR A 79 -4.78 -11.01 -11.98
CA THR A 79 -5.66 -12.17 -12.25
C THR A 79 -6.44 -12.05 -13.56
N ALA A 80 -6.87 -13.18 -14.12
CA ALA A 80 -7.82 -13.22 -15.23
C ALA A 80 -9.30 -12.93 -14.81
N ARG A 81 -9.58 -12.89 -13.50
CA ARG A 81 -10.91 -12.62 -12.94
C ARG A 81 -11.31 -11.15 -13.16
N ALA A 82 -12.07 -10.88 -14.22
CA ALA A 82 -12.39 -9.53 -14.68
C ALA A 82 -13.77 -9.00 -14.21
N ARG A 83 -14.61 -9.83 -13.57
CA ARG A 83 -15.96 -9.40 -13.19
C ARG A 83 -15.89 -8.33 -12.11
N LEU A 84 -16.81 -7.36 -12.17
CA LEU A 84 -16.89 -6.29 -11.18
C LEU A 84 -16.99 -6.85 -9.75
N THR A 85 -17.80 -7.89 -9.55
CA THR A 85 -17.98 -8.55 -8.25
C THR A 85 -16.68 -9.15 -7.70
N GLU A 86 -15.87 -9.77 -8.56
CA GLU A 86 -14.56 -10.34 -8.20
C GLU A 86 -13.57 -9.25 -7.82
N ARG A 87 -13.53 -8.16 -8.59
CA ARG A 87 -12.67 -6.99 -8.32
C ARG A 87 -13.01 -6.33 -6.99
N VAL A 88 -14.30 -6.08 -6.75
CA VAL A 88 -14.77 -5.50 -5.49
C VAL A 88 -14.46 -6.43 -4.33
N ALA A 89 -14.63 -7.74 -4.49
CA ALA A 89 -14.28 -8.71 -3.45
C ALA A 89 -12.79 -8.70 -3.11
N GLY A 90 -11.90 -8.65 -4.11
CA GLY A 90 -10.45 -8.57 -3.91
C GLY A 90 -10.01 -7.30 -3.18
N LEU A 91 -10.57 -6.14 -3.58
CA LEU A 91 -10.29 -4.86 -2.90
C LEU A 91 -10.82 -4.83 -1.47
N ASN A 92 -12.04 -5.32 -1.23
CA ASN A 92 -12.61 -5.42 0.11
C ASN A 92 -11.86 -6.42 1.01
N ALA A 93 -11.16 -7.40 0.43
CA ALA A 93 -10.26 -8.29 1.17
C ALA A 93 -8.95 -7.62 1.59
N GLY A 94 -8.69 -6.39 1.13
CA GLY A 94 -7.56 -5.56 1.55
C GLY A 94 -6.48 -5.38 0.49
N ALA A 95 -6.73 -5.72 -0.78
CA ALA A 95 -5.77 -5.43 -1.85
C ALA A 95 -5.64 -3.91 -2.07
N ASP A 96 -4.42 -3.44 -2.32
CA ASP A 96 -4.13 -2.03 -2.62
C ASP A 96 -4.44 -1.66 -4.07
N ASP A 97 -4.42 -2.66 -4.96
CA ASP A 97 -4.76 -2.53 -6.37
C ASP A 97 -5.17 -3.88 -6.97
N TYR A 98 -5.81 -3.83 -8.14
CA TYR A 98 -6.30 -4.99 -8.87
C TYR A 98 -6.02 -4.86 -10.37
N LEU A 99 -5.21 -5.77 -10.89
CA LEU A 99 -4.75 -5.84 -12.27
C LEU A 99 -5.39 -7.05 -12.98
N ILE A 100 -5.99 -6.80 -14.14
CA ILE A 100 -6.63 -7.84 -14.95
C ILE A 100 -5.66 -8.29 -16.04
N LYS A 101 -5.45 -9.60 -16.18
CA LYS A 101 -4.67 -10.19 -17.29
C LYS A 101 -5.49 -10.10 -18.60
N PRO A 102 -4.88 -9.73 -19.75
CA PRO A 102 -3.47 -9.37 -19.94
C PRO A 102 -3.16 -7.94 -19.48
N VAL A 103 -2.01 -7.75 -18.84
CA VAL A 103 -1.55 -6.45 -18.33
C VAL A 103 -0.22 -6.06 -18.99
N ALA A 104 -0.04 -4.77 -19.24
CA ALA A 104 1.26 -4.25 -19.68
C ALA A 104 2.26 -4.26 -18.51
N LEU A 105 3.50 -4.67 -18.77
CA LEU A 105 4.54 -4.72 -17.75
C LEU A 105 4.79 -3.33 -17.14
N GLU A 106 4.77 -2.29 -17.96
CA GLU A 106 4.92 -0.89 -17.54
C GLU A 106 3.81 -0.47 -16.57
N GLU A 107 2.59 -0.99 -16.74
CA GLU A 107 1.48 -0.75 -15.83
C GLU A 107 1.71 -1.43 -14.48
N VAL A 108 2.16 -2.69 -14.48
CA VAL A 108 2.51 -3.44 -13.25
C VAL A 108 3.57 -2.66 -12.46
N VAL A 109 4.66 -2.26 -13.14
CA VAL A 109 5.76 -1.49 -12.55
C VAL A 109 5.23 -0.18 -11.96
N ALA A 110 4.47 0.60 -12.73
CA ALA A 110 3.96 1.89 -12.25
C ALA A 110 3.06 1.75 -11.01
N ARG A 111 2.20 0.72 -10.97
CA ARG A 111 1.29 0.47 -9.85
C ARG A 111 2.01 -0.04 -8.61
N ILE A 112 2.97 -0.94 -8.75
CA ILE A 112 3.83 -1.37 -7.63
C ILE A 112 4.58 -0.16 -7.06
N ALA A 113 5.20 0.66 -7.92
CA ALA A 113 5.90 1.85 -7.48
C ALA A 113 4.98 2.84 -6.74
N ALA A 114 3.75 3.03 -7.22
CA ALA A 114 2.75 3.87 -6.55
C ALA A 114 2.32 3.29 -5.19
N ALA A 115 2.09 1.99 -5.10
CA ALA A 115 1.72 1.32 -3.85
C ALA A 115 2.85 1.38 -2.82
N CYS A 116 4.10 1.11 -3.24
CA CYS A 116 5.28 1.27 -2.41
C CYS A 116 5.46 2.71 -1.92
N ARG A 117 5.25 3.73 -2.77
CA ARG A 117 5.27 5.14 -2.32
C ARG A 117 4.22 5.41 -1.24
N ARG A 118 2.99 4.90 -1.39
CA ARG A 118 1.91 5.06 -0.40
C ARG A 118 2.23 4.40 0.93
N ALA A 119 2.84 3.21 0.92
CA ALA A 119 3.25 2.52 2.14
C ALA A 119 4.54 3.04 2.76
N ALA A 120 5.46 3.59 1.94
CA ALA A 120 6.69 4.22 2.39
C ALA A 120 6.48 5.63 2.93
N VAL A 121 5.36 6.30 2.61
CA VAL A 121 4.89 7.44 3.40
C VAL A 121 4.61 6.88 4.78
N PRO A 122 5.43 7.19 5.80
CA PRO A 122 5.01 6.89 7.14
C PRO A 122 3.69 7.62 7.29
N ALA A 123 2.64 6.93 7.76
CA ALA A 123 1.78 7.62 8.69
C ALA A 123 2.76 8.12 9.75
N ALA A 124 3.21 9.37 9.64
CA ALA A 124 4.11 9.95 10.61
C ALA A 124 3.37 9.74 11.93
N THR A 125 3.84 8.78 12.72
CA THR A 125 3.20 8.41 13.98
C THR A 125 3.13 9.66 14.85
N LEU A 126 4.06 10.58 14.62
CA LEU A 126 4.07 11.94 15.12
C LEU A 126 4.53 12.89 14.00
N LEU A 127 3.73 13.90 13.67
CA LEU A 127 4.15 15.07 12.91
C LEU A 127 4.78 16.06 13.89
N THR A 128 6.03 16.45 13.68
CA THR A 128 6.76 17.36 14.57
C THR A 128 7.11 18.66 13.84
N LEU A 129 6.78 19.81 14.43
CA LEU A 129 7.15 21.13 13.92
C LEU A 129 7.53 22.05 15.09
N GLY A 130 8.83 22.21 15.31
CA GLY A 130 9.34 22.87 16.53
C GLY A 130 8.79 22.19 17.78
N ARG A 131 8.11 22.95 18.64
CA ARG A 131 7.44 22.45 19.85
C ARG A 131 6.14 21.69 19.63
N LEU A 132 5.60 21.70 18.41
CA LEU A 132 4.34 21.04 18.08
C LEU A 132 4.60 19.57 17.75
N CYS A 133 3.82 18.68 18.36
CA CYS A 133 3.82 17.25 18.08
C CYS A 133 2.37 16.79 17.91
N LEU A 134 2.01 16.35 16.71
CA LEU A 134 0.66 15.90 16.36
C LEU A 134 0.68 14.41 16.00
N GLU A 135 -0.12 13.61 16.70
CA GLU A 135 -0.36 12.19 16.39
C GLU A 135 -1.62 12.06 15.52
N PRO A 136 -1.51 11.86 14.19
CA PRO A 136 -2.66 11.91 13.29
C PRO A 136 -3.69 10.82 13.54
N ALA A 137 -3.23 9.65 14.01
CA ALA A 137 -4.07 8.49 14.31
C ALA A 137 -5.06 8.76 15.45
N THR A 138 -4.61 9.44 16.51
CA THR A 138 -5.42 9.75 17.69
C THR A 138 -5.97 11.18 17.66
N ARG A 139 -5.54 12.00 16.68
CA ARG A 139 -5.80 13.44 16.60
C ARG A 139 -5.40 14.15 17.89
N ARG A 140 -4.25 13.77 18.44
CA ARG A 140 -3.72 14.34 19.68
C ARG A 140 -2.60 15.33 19.35
N LEU A 141 -2.85 16.61 19.63
CA LEU A 141 -1.83 17.64 19.58
C LEU A 141 -1.18 17.80 20.95
N THR A 142 0.14 17.90 20.96
CA THR A 142 0.93 18.31 22.11
C THR A 142 1.81 19.49 21.75
N VAL A 143 2.00 20.39 22.72
CA VAL A 143 2.92 21.52 22.63
C VAL A 143 3.83 21.43 23.84
N ASP A 144 5.13 21.30 23.60
CA ASP A 144 6.12 21.06 24.66
C ASP A 144 5.73 19.86 25.56
N GLY A 145 5.18 18.80 24.93
CA GLY A 145 4.73 17.58 25.62
C GLY A 145 3.37 17.67 26.32
N VAL A 146 2.75 18.85 26.39
CA VAL A 146 1.43 19.04 27.03
C VAL A 146 0.31 18.93 26.00
N ILE A 147 -0.70 18.11 26.28
CA ILE A 147 -1.87 17.93 25.39
C ILE A 147 -2.61 19.26 25.25
N GLN A 148 -2.84 19.67 24.00
CA GLN A 148 -3.62 20.85 23.66
C GLN A 148 -4.94 20.42 23.02
N PRO A 149 -6.09 20.84 23.57
CA PRO A 149 -7.38 20.61 22.93
C PRO A 149 -7.49 21.52 21.70
N LEU A 150 -7.76 20.93 20.52
CA LEU A 150 -8.06 21.68 19.31
C LEU A 150 -9.39 21.16 18.72
N PRO A 151 -10.31 22.06 18.32
CA PRO A 151 -11.47 21.69 17.54
C PRO A 151 -11.09 20.90 16.28
N ARG A 152 -11.94 19.96 15.88
CA ARG A 152 -11.68 19.05 14.76
C ARG A 152 -11.27 19.77 13.46
N ARG A 153 -11.93 20.88 13.13
CA ARG A 153 -11.62 21.66 11.92
C ARG A 153 -10.24 22.31 11.99
N GLU A 154 -9.87 22.87 13.13
CA GLU A 154 -8.55 23.45 13.35
C GLU A 154 -7.46 22.37 13.32
N MET A 155 -7.74 21.20 13.90
CA MET A 155 -6.83 20.06 13.87
C MET A 155 -6.53 19.61 12.44
N MET A 156 -7.55 19.58 11.57
CA MET A 156 -7.37 19.20 10.17
C MET A 156 -6.51 20.21 9.40
N VAL A 157 -6.74 21.52 9.61
CA VAL A 157 -5.91 22.56 9.00
C VAL A 157 -4.48 22.43 9.48
N LEU A 158 -4.27 22.26 10.78
CA LEU A 158 -2.94 22.09 11.37
C LEU A 158 -2.23 20.86 10.80
N GLU A 159 -2.91 19.71 10.70
CA GLU A 159 -2.33 18.50 10.11
C GLU A 159 -1.88 18.74 8.66
N LEU A 160 -2.72 19.40 7.84
CA LEU A 160 -2.41 19.74 6.45
C LEU A 160 -1.18 20.63 6.34
N LEU A 161 -1.05 21.63 7.23
CA LEU A 161 0.11 22.52 7.29
C LEU A 161 1.37 21.77 7.75
N MET A 162 1.27 20.95 8.80
CA MET A 162 2.39 20.18 9.35
C MET A 162 2.91 19.09 8.40
N ARG A 163 2.09 18.61 7.46
CA ARG A 163 2.50 17.70 6.39
C ARG A 163 3.20 18.39 5.22
N ALA A 164 3.17 19.72 5.18
CA ALA A 164 3.78 20.54 4.14
C ALA A 164 4.71 21.62 4.76
N PRO A 165 5.66 21.26 5.65
CA PRO A 165 6.37 22.23 6.48
C PRO A 165 7.24 23.23 5.70
N GLU A 166 7.62 22.90 4.47
CA GLU A 166 8.45 23.76 3.60
C GLU A 166 7.70 24.32 2.38
N ASN A 167 6.39 24.11 2.29
CA ASN A 167 5.59 24.53 1.14
C ASN A 167 4.44 25.46 1.53
N PHE A 168 4.22 26.50 0.72
CA PHE A 168 3.03 27.33 0.83
C PHE A 168 1.77 26.50 0.53
N VAL A 169 0.86 26.42 1.48
CA VAL A 169 -0.45 25.78 1.28
C VAL A 169 -1.44 26.82 0.79
N ALA A 170 -1.84 26.73 -0.48
CA ALA A 170 -2.80 27.64 -1.08
C ALA A 170 -4.18 27.55 -0.42
N LYS A 171 -4.84 28.69 -0.23
CA LYS A 171 -6.17 28.77 0.41
C LYS A 171 -7.24 27.84 -0.19
N PRO A 172 -7.36 27.68 -1.53
CA PRO A 172 -8.32 26.74 -2.11
C PRO A 172 -8.12 25.28 -1.65
N ARG A 173 -6.87 24.88 -1.38
CA ARG A 173 -6.55 23.53 -0.90
C ARG A 173 -7.03 23.30 0.53
N LEU A 174 -6.97 24.34 1.38
CA LEU A 174 -7.55 24.29 2.73
C LEU A 174 -9.07 24.21 2.67
N GLU A 175 -9.69 25.00 1.79
CA GLU A 175 -11.15 25.01 1.60
C GLU A 175 -11.66 23.64 1.13
N THR A 176 -11.04 23.04 0.09
CA THR A 176 -11.42 21.68 -0.36
C THR A 176 -11.31 20.64 0.75
N ALA A 177 -10.27 20.71 1.57
CA ALA A 177 -10.10 19.75 2.66
C ALA A 177 -11.13 19.92 3.79
N LEU A 178 -11.64 21.14 3.98
CA LEU A 178 -12.65 21.45 5.00
C LEU A 178 -14.10 21.24 4.51
N SER A 179 -14.34 21.27 3.19
CA SER A 179 -15.67 21.11 2.57
C SER A 179 -16.17 19.68 2.48
N ASN A 180 -15.33 18.67 2.75
CA ASN A 180 -15.72 17.25 2.72
C ASN A 180 -16.41 16.78 4.03
N PHE A 181 -17.06 17.70 4.76
CA PHE A 181 -17.81 17.47 6.00
C PHE A 181 -19.09 18.29 6.05
#